data_AF-A0A1H8JWG5-F1
#
_entry.id   AF-A0A1H8JWG5-F1
#
_cell.length_a   1.000
_cell.length_b   1.000
_cell.length_c   1.000
_cell.angle_alpha   90.00
_cell.angle_beta   90.00
_cell.angle_gamma   90.00
#
_symmetry.space_group_name_H-M   'P 1'
#
loop_
_entity.id
_entity.type
_entity.pdbx_description
1 polymer ?
#
loop_
_entity_poly.entity_id
_entity_poly.type
_entity_poly.pdbx_seq_one_letter_code
_entity_poly.pdbx_strand_id
1 'polypeptide(L)' 'MKTKWGTCNIEAKRVWLNLELVKKPPLCLEYVIVHELVHFFERNHSDRFVALLDQKLPQWRLIRDELNAAPLSHEEWS' A
#
# COMPACT_ATOMS: atom_id res chain seq x y z
N MET A 1 -1.56 12.64 -1.62
CA MET A 1 -1.73 12.37 -0.17
C MET A 1 -0.46 12.85 0.52
N LYS A 2 -0.51 13.42 1.74
CA LYS A 2 0.70 13.99 2.37
C LYS A 2 1.52 12.97 3.18
N THR A 3 0.88 11.95 3.76
CA THR A 3 1.51 11.07 4.76
C THR A 3 1.34 9.57 4.52
N LYS A 4 0.58 9.17 3.49
CA LYS A 4 0.24 7.78 3.22
C LYS A 4 0.49 7.44 1.76
N TRP A 5 0.87 6.20 1.48
CA TRP A 5 1.06 5.67 0.13
C TRP A 5 -0.24 5.26 -0.54
N GLY A 6 -1.24 4.83 0.24
CA GLY A 6 -2.57 4.48 -0.24
C GLY A 6 -3.63 4.63 0.85
N THR A 7 -4.89 4.56 0.44
CA THR A 7 -6.03 4.37 1.34
C THR A 7 -7.21 3.75 0.60
N CYS A 8 -7.92 2.86 1.29
CA CYS A 8 -9.16 2.27 0.82
C CYS A 8 -10.39 2.90 1.49
N ASN A 9 -11.40 3.26 0.69
CA ASN A 9 -12.76 3.53 1.14
C ASN A 9 -13.63 2.32 0.80
N ILE A 10 -13.98 1.55 1.82
CA ILE A 10 -14.71 0.29 1.69
C ILE A 10 -16.16 0.52 1.22
N GLU A 11 -16.85 1.51 1.79
CA GLU A 11 -18.26 1.81 1.48
C GLU A 11 -18.43 2.26 0.03
N ALA A 12 -17.54 3.14 -0.43
CA ALA A 12 -17.56 3.65 -1.81
C ALA A 12 -16.88 2.72 -2.82
N LYS A 13 -16.26 1.62 -2.37
CA LYS A 13 -15.44 0.71 -3.19
C LYS A 13 -14.35 1.44 -3.99
N ARG A 14 -13.62 2.34 -3.34
CA ARG A 14 -12.57 3.16 -3.98
C ARG A 14 -11.22 2.96 -3.29
N VAL A 15 -10.18 2.82 -4.09
CA VAL A 15 -8.78 2.84 -3.65
C VAL A 15 -8.14 4.13 -4.17
N TRP A 16 -7.45 4.83 -3.28
CA TRP A 16 -6.67 6.01 -3.60
C TRP A 16 -5.20 5.69 -3.43
N LEU A 17 -4.38 6.14 -4.37
CA LEU A 17 -2.93 5.93 -4.37
C LEU A 17 -2.23 7.28 -4.38
N ASN A 18 -1.07 7.32 -3.74
CA ASN A 18 -0.22 8.49 -3.79
C ASN A 18 0.55 8.53 -5.12
N LEU A 19 0.52 9.66 -5.82
CA LEU A 19 1.20 9.85 -7.09
C LEU A 19 2.72 9.67 -6.96
N GLU A 20 3.29 9.94 -5.79
CA GLU A 20 4.70 9.69 -5.48
C GLU A 20 5.13 8.22 -5.67
N LEU A 21 4.18 7.27 -5.72
CA LEU A 21 4.47 5.88 -6.08
C LEU A 21 5.03 5.73 -7.49
N VAL A 22 4.79 6.70 -8.39
CA VAL A 22 5.38 6.70 -9.74
C VAL A 22 6.91 6.76 -9.72
N LYS A 23 7.50 7.30 -8.64
CA LYS A 23 8.95 7.39 -8.43
C LYS A 23 9.54 6.11 -7.84
N LYS A 24 8.72 5.08 -7.56
CA LYS A 24 9.14 3.83 -6.91
C LYS A 24 9.15 2.67 -7.91
N PRO A 25 9.86 1.57 -7.60
CA PRO A 25 9.78 0.36 -8.40
C PRO A 25 8.32 -0.10 -8.57
N PRO A 26 7.93 -0.65 -9.74
CA PRO A 26 6.55 -1.08 -10.00
C PRO A 26 6.00 -2.07 -8.96
N LEU A 27 6.86 -2.90 -8.38
CA LEU A 27 6.50 -3.85 -7.32
C LEU A 27 5.95 -3.14 -6.06
N CYS A 28 6.48 -1.96 -5.73
CA CYS A 28 5.99 -1.16 -4.62
C CYS A 28 4.56 -0.65 -4.85
N LEU A 29 4.25 -0.26 -6.10
CA LEU A 29 2.90 0.13 -6.50
C LEU A 29 1.94 -1.07 -6.38
N GLU A 30 2.35 -2.24 -6.90
CA GLU A 30 1.59 -3.47 -6.78
C GLU A 30 1.31 -3.83 -5.31
N TYR A 31 2.33 -3.76 -4.45
CA TYR A 31 2.18 -3.99 -3.02
C TYR A 31 1.13 -3.09 -2.38
N VAL A 32 1.17 -1.78 -2.63
CA VAL A 32 0.19 -0.84 -2.07
C VAL A 32 -1.21 -1.13 -2.60
N ILE A 33 -1.36 -1.43 -3.90
CA ILE A 33 -2.66 -1.80 -4.47
C ILE A 33 -3.21 -3.05 -3.79
N VAL A 34 -2.42 -4.12 -3.70
CA VAL A 34 -2.84 -5.38 -3.07
C VAL A 34 -3.18 -5.13 -1.60
N HIS A 35 -2.38 -4.34 -0.87
CA HIS A 35 -2.63 -3.97 0.51
C HIS A 35 -4.01 -3.30 0.69
N GLU A 36 -4.29 -2.27 -0.10
CA GLU A 36 -5.58 -1.57 -0.04
C GLU A 36 -6.74 -2.45 -0.49
N LEU A 37 -6.53 -3.39 -1.42
CA LEU A 37 -7.56 -4.34 -1.84
C LEU A 37 -7.86 -5.38 -0.75
N VAL A 38 -6.84 -5.82 0.02
CA VAL A 38 -7.05 -6.74 1.15
C VAL A 38 -7.94 -6.10 2.22
N HIS A 39 -7.92 -4.78 2.37
CA HIS A 39 -8.82 -4.07 3.28
C HIS A 39 -10.32 -4.23 2.98
N PHE A 40 -10.71 -4.66 1.77
CA PHE A 40 -12.09 -5.05 1.48
C PHE A 40 -12.50 -6.36 2.14
N PHE A 41 -11.55 -7.27 2.40
CA PHE A 41 -11.80 -8.58 2.99
C PHE A 41 -11.54 -8.60 4.49
N GLU A 42 -10.53 -7.85 4.94
CA GLU A 42 -10.11 -7.78 6.34
C GLU A 42 -9.69 -6.34 6.68
N ARG A 43 -10.45 -5.69 7.57
CA ARG A 43 -10.29 -4.25 7.83
C ARG A 43 -9.02 -3.92 8.60
N ASN A 44 -8.63 -4.80 9.52
CA ASN A 44 -7.49 -4.58 10.39
C ASN A 44 -6.29 -5.39 9.90
N HIS A 45 -5.07 -4.99 10.24
CA HIS A 45 -3.85 -5.75 9.94
C HIS A 45 -3.69 -6.99 10.85
N SER A 46 -4.72 -7.84 10.91
CA SER A 46 -4.76 -9.09 11.69
C SER A 46 -3.98 -10.23 11.03
N ASP A 47 -3.88 -11.38 11.69
CA ASP A 47 -3.25 -12.58 11.11
C ASP A 47 -3.93 -13.00 9.80
N ARG A 48 -5.25 -12.78 9.69
CA ARG A 48 -6.00 -13.04 8.45
C ARG A 48 -5.57 -12.10 7.32
N PHE A 49 -5.31 -10.83 7.63
CA PHE A 49 -4.79 -9.86 6.67
C PHE A 49 -3.42 -10.29 6.15
N VAL A 50 -2.53 -10.69 7.07
CA VAL A 50 -1.19 -11.19 6.74
C VAL A 50 -1.27 -12.45 5.88
N ALA A 51 -2.13 -13.41 6.22
CA ALA A 51 -2.33 -14.63 5.44
C ALA A 51 -2.84 -14.34 4.02
N LEU A 52 -3.73 -13.37 3.85
CA LEU A 52 -4.21 -12.94 2.54
C LEU A 52 -3.09 -12.29 1.72
N LEU A 53 -2.26 -11.44 2.33
CA LEU A 53 -1.08 -10.90 1.66
C LEU A 53 -0.07 -11.98 1.29
N ASP A 54 0.21 -12.92 2.18
CA ASP A 54 1.12 -14.05 1.92
C ASP A 54 0.65 -14.90 0.74
N GLN A 55 -0.67 -15.08 0.59
CA GLN A 55 -1.24 -15.81 -0.54
C GLN A 55 -1.19 -15.02 -1.85
N LYS A 56 -1.44 -13.70 -1.81
CA LYS A 56 -1.59 -12.88 -3.04
C LYS A 56 -0.27 -12.28 -3.52
N LEU A 57 0.65 -11.99 -2.62
CA LEU A 57 1.94 -11.41 -2.92
C LEU A 57 2.99 -11.95 -1.93
N PRO A 58 3.47 -13.19 -2.07
CA PRO A 58 4.34 -13.86 -1.09
C PRO A 58 5.59 -13.05 -0.68
N GLN A 59 6.12 -12.24 -1.59
CA GLN A 59 7.29 -11.38 -1.40
C GLN A 59 6.98 -10.00 -0.79
N TRP A 60 5.75 -9.74 -0.34
CA TRP A 60 5.30 -8.41 0.12
C TRP A 60 6.16 -7.83 1.25
N ARG A 61 6.75 -8.67 2.11
CA ARG A 61 7.62 -8.20 3.20
C ARG A 61 8.87 -7.51 2.66
N LEU A 62 9.52 -8.12 1.67
CA LEU A 62 10.71 -7.54 1.01
C LEU A 62 10.35 -6.23 0.30
N ILE A 63 9.23 -6.22 -0.44
CA ILE A 63 8.75 -5.03 -1.15
C ILE A 63 8.38 -3.91 -0.17
N ARG A 64 7.75 -4.24 0.96
CA ARG A 64 7.44 -3.28 2.02
C ARG A 64 8.71 -2.65 2.59
N ASP A 65 9.72 -3.47 2.85
CA ASP A 65 10.99 -2.99 3.41
C ASP A 65 11.71 -2.07 2.40
N GLU A 66 11.67 -2.40 1.11
CA GLU A 66 12.15 -1.53 0.02
C GLU A 66 11.36 -0.21 -0.06
N LEU A 67 10.02 -0.26 0.01
CA LEU A 67 9.17 0.92 0.02
C LEU A 67 9.47 1.84 1.23
N ASN A 68 9.74 1.24 2.40
CA ASN A 68 10.05 1.97 3.63
C ASN A 68 11.47 2.58 3.62
N ALA A 69 12.41 2.01 2.88
CA ALA A 69 13.77 2.54 2.75
C ALA A 69 13.79 3.89 2.02
N ALA A 70 12.77 4.19 1.23
CA ALA A 70 12.62 5.47 0.52
C ALA A 70 11.29 6.14 0.90
N PRO A 71 11.18 6.75 2.10
CA PRO A 71 9.94 7.33 2.60
C PRO A 71 9.44 8.49 1.72
N LEU A 72 8.17 8.86 1.90
CA LEU A 72 7.57 10.03 1.26
C LEU A 72 8.44 11.26 1.55
N SER A 73 8.92 11.93 0.51
CA SER A 73 9.55 13.24 0.66
C SER A 73 8.53 14.25 1.18
N HIS A 74 8.92 15.04 2.18
CA HIS A 74 8.19 16.25 2.54
C HIS A 74 8.39 17.26 1.41
N GLU A 75 7.56 17.22 0.38
CA GLU A 75 7.47 18.30 -0.59
C GLU A 75 6.62 19.41 0.04
N GLU A 76 7.20 20.59 0.25
CA GLU A 76 6.43 21.80 0.57
C GLU A 76 5.74 22.26 -0.71
N TRP A 77 4.46 21.94 -0.84
CA TRP A 77 3.61 22.46 -1.90
C TRP A 77 3.25 23.91 -1.54
N SER A 78 3.95 24.89 -2.13
CA SER A 78 3.55 26.31 -2.13
C SER A 78 2.41 26.57 -3.11
#